data_AF-A0A563U0M2-F1
#
_entry.id   AF-A0A563U0M2-F1
#
_cell.length_a   1.000
_cell.length_b   1.000
_cell.length_c   1.000
_cell.angle_alpha   90.00
_cell.angle_beta   90.00
_cell.angle_gamma   90.00
#
_symmetry.space_group_name_H-M   'P 1'
#
loop_
_entity.id
_entity.type
_entity.pdbx_description
1 polymer ?
#
loop_
_entity_poly.entity_id
_entity_poly.type
_entity_poly.pdbx_seq_one_letter_code
_entity_poly.pdbx_strand_id
1 'polypeptide(L)'
;MAGAEKLIYELVHFSHQNNLKVTVLIANNYNTEYYDPILKKMGVEVVRTTLQGIWKLRNPVNLIRALYWNIKLKYFAQRDFESVQVIGLYNVVKMFDAVKHTKRFFWHVENRVQYNENRFIYPEFIFNNAQDTIVFINEYQANELHSQYASIKCSTRDFKIFLSDI
;
A
#
# COMPACT_ATOMS: atom_id res chain seq x y z
N MET A 1 4.34 14.63 9.31
CA MET A 1 4.08 13.55 8.34
C MET A 1 5.31 12.70 8.22
N ALA A 2 5.20 11.42 8.56
CA ALA A 2 6.21 10.41 8.25
C ALA A 2 6.28 10.17 6.73
N GLY A 3 7.33 9.48 6.26
CA GLY A 3 7.58 9.28 4.82
C GLY A 3 6.43 8.62 4.06
N ALA A 4 5.79 7.60 4.65
CA ALA A 4 4.65 6.91 4.03
C ALA A 4 3.40 7.80 3.92
N GLU A 5 3.15 8.65 4.92
CA GLU A 5 1.99 9.55 4.92
C GLU A 5 2.16 10.67 3.89
N LYS A 6 3.38 11.21 3.78
CA LYS A 6 3.73 12.17 2.73
C LYS A 6 3.53 11.53 1.34
N LEU A 7 3.97 10.28 1.15
CA LEU A 7 3.75 9.57 -0.11
C LEU A 7 2.26 9.43 -0.46
N ILE A 8 1.41 9.05 0.50
CA ILE A 8 -0.03 8.97 0.29
C ILE A 8 -0.58 10.32 -0.17
N TYR A 9 -0.17 11.40 0.48
CA TYR A 9 -0.58 12.76 0.13
C TYR A 9 -0.17 13.13 -1.32
N GLU A 10 1.08 12.87 -1.71
CA GLU A 10 1.59 13.14 -3.06
C GLU A 10 0.86 12.32 -4.13
N LEU A 11 0.60 11.03 -3.88
CA LEU A 11 -0.14 10.17 -4.79
C LEU A 11 -1.58 10.63 -4.98
N VAL A 12 -2.23 11.04 -3.88
CA VAL A 12 -3.58 11.61 -3.91
C VAL A 12 -3.58 12.90 -4.72
N HIS A 13 -2.64 13.80 -4.46
CA HIS A 13 -2.53 15.07 -5.18
C HIS A 13 -2.32 14.86 -6.69
N PHE A 14 -1.36 14.00 -7.06
CA PHE A 14 -1.12 13.62 -8.45
C PHE A 14 -2.38 13.03 -9.10
N SER A 15 -3.10 12.17 -8.38
CA SER A 15 -4.33 11.56 -8.89
C SER A 15 -5.41 12.61 -9.17
N HIS A 16 -5.60 13.58 -8.28
CA HIS A 16 -6.54 14.68 -8.48
C HIS A 16 -6.16 15.56 -9.68
N GLN A 17 -4.88 15.89 -9.84
CA GLN A 17 -4.39 16.65 -11.00
C GLN A 17 -4.66 15.94 -12.33
N ASN A 18 -4.76 14.61 -12.31
CA ASN A 18 -5.03 13.77 -13.47
C ASN A 18 -6.50 13.28 -13.55
N ASN A 19 -7.42 13.89 -12.78
CA ASN A 19 -8.84 13.53 -12.74
C ASN A 19 -9.13 12.06 -12.38
N LEU A 20 -8.24 11.44 -11.60
CA LEU A 20 -8.40 10.07 -11.13
C LEU A 20 -9.15 10.05 -9.80
N LYS A 21 -10.06 9.09 -9.64
CA LYS A 21 -10.75 8.84 -8.37
C LYS A 21 -9.88 7.98 -7.47
N VAL A 22 -9.73 8.40 -6.21
CA VAL A 22 -8.91 7.72 -5.23
C VAL A 22 -9.73 7.30 -4.02
N THR A 23 -9.54 6.05 -3.61
CA THR A 23 -9.98 5.53 -2.31
C THR A 23 -8.76 5.11 -1.53
N VAL A 24 -8.60 5.61 -0.31
CA VAL A 24 -7.50 5.23 0.60
C VAL A 24 -8.03 4.22 1.60
N LEU A 25 -7.54 2.99 1.52
CA LEU A 25 -7.85 1.93 2.46
C LEU A 25 -6.75 1.79 3.51
N ILE A 26 -7.12 1.91 4.77
CA ILE A 26 -6.23 1.76 5.91
C ILE A 26 -6.62 0.47 6.63
N ALA A 27 -5.77 -0.53 6.46
CA ALA A 27 -6.03 -1.88 6.94
C ALA A 27 -5.69 -2.02 8.43
N ASN A 28 -6.55 -2.77 9.14
CA ASN A 28 -6.41 -3.16 10.54
C ASN A 28 -6.32 -1.98 11.54
N ASN A 29 -6.84 -0.81 11.16
CA ASN A 29 -7.02 0.33 12.06
C ASN A 29 -8.42 0.92 11.86
N TYR A 30 -9.16 1.14 12.95
CA TYR A 30 -10.47 1.82 12.94
C TYR A 30 -10.39 3.26 13.47
N ASN A 31 -9.30 3.63 14.13
CA ASN A 31 -9.13 4.94 14.73
C ASN A 31 -8.77 5.95 13.66
N THR A 32 -9.39 7.12 13.72
CA THR A 32 -9.06 8.26 12.88
C THR A 32 -7.62 8.70 13.13
N GLU A 33 -6.87 9.01 12.08
CA GLU A 33 -5.54 9.62 12.18
C GLU A 33 -5.56 11.07 11.70
N TYR A 34 -4.50 11.80 12.02
CA TYR A 34 -4.46 13.25 11.81
C TYR A 34 -4.53 13.67 10.33
N TYR A 35 -4.19 12.78 9.38
CA TYR A 35 -4.28 13.06 7.94
C TYR A 35 -5.66 12.76 7.35
N ASP A 36 -6.57 12.08 8.08
CA ASP A 36 -7.91 11.78 7.57
C ASP A 36 -8.73 13.02 7.21
N PRO A 37 -8.76 14.08 8.05
CA PRO A 37 -9.48 15.30 7.69
C PRO A 37 -8.88 16.00 6.46
N ILE A 38 -7.57 15.85 6.23
CA ILE A 38 -6.88 16.42 5.07
C ILE A 38 -7.34 15.70 3.81
N LEU A 39 -7.26 14.37 3.78
CA LEU A 39 -7.71 13.55 2.67
C LEU A 39 -9.21 13.76 2.37
N LYS A 40 -10.03 13.84 3.42
CA LYS A 40 -11.46 14.10 3.27
C LYS A 40 -11.75 15.47 2.65
N LYS A 41 -11.00 16.52 3.02
CA LYS A 41 -11.12 17.85 2.40
C LYS A 41 -10.74 17.85 0.92
N MET A 42 -9.85 16.95 0.51
CA MET A 42 -9.50 16.74 -0.90
C MET A 42 -10.57 15.94 -1.67
N GLY A 43 -11.62 15.45 -1.00
CA GLY A 43 -12.67 14.65 -1.62
C GLY A 43 -12.30 13.16 -1.76
N VAL A 44 -11.29 12.69 -1.03
CA VAL A 44 -10.88 11.28 -1.01
C VAL A 44 -11.77 10.47 -0.09
N GLU A 45 -12.22 9.30 -0.56
CA GLU A 45 -12.86 8.31 0.29
C GLU A 45 -11.79 7.62 1.16
N VAL A 46 -11.82 7.87 2.47
CA VAL A 46 -10.93 7.19 3.43
C VAL A 46 -11.70 6.06 4.11
N VAL A 47 -11.21 4.83 3.95
CA VAL A 47 -11.83 3.61 4.47
C VAL A 47 -10.91 2.99 5.51
N ARG A 48 -11.44 2.83 6.72
CA ARG A 48 -10.76 2.18 7.84
C ARG A 48 -11.47 0.89 8.21
N THR A 49 -10.78 -0.24 8.06
CA THR A 49 -11.36 -1.58 8.35
C THR A 49 -10.28 -2.62 8.61
N THR A 50 -10.65 -3.77 9.18
CA THR A 50 -9.75 -4.92 9.33
C THR A 50 -9.92 -5.87 8.16
N LEU A 51 -8.82 -6.41 7.65
CA LEU A 51 -8.85 -7.47 6.65
C LEU A 51 -8.49 -8.83 7.23
N GLN A 52 -7.95 -8.84 8.44
CA GLN A 52 -7.60 -10.05 9.17
C GLN A 52 -8.40 -10.14 10.47
N GLY A 53 -8.59 -11.36 10.98
CA GLY A 53 -9.23 -11.58 12.29
C GLY A 53 -10.67 -11.06 12.37
N ILE A 54 -11.40 -11.02 11.25
CA ILE A 54 -12.77 -10.48 11.15
C ILE A 54 -13.70 -11.11 12.20
N TRP A 55 -13.56 -12.42 12.44
CA TRP A 55 -14.34 -13.18 13.43
C TRP A 55 -14.11 -12.74 14.88
N LYS A 56 -13.05 -11.99 15.17
CA LYS A 56 -12.77 -11.44 16.50
C LYS A 56 -13.49 -10.09 16.73
N LEU A 57 -14.13 -9.53 15.71
CA LEU A 57 -14.86 -8.27 15.84
C LEU A 57 -16.18 -8.48 16.59
N ARG A 58 -16.36 -7.73 17.68
CA ARG A 58 -17.61 -7.74 18.46
C ARG A 58 -18.65 -6.75 17.94
N ASN A 59 -18.23 -5.71 17.22
CA ASN A 59 -19.14 -4.70 16.70
C ASN A 59 -19.68 -5.13 15.32
N PRO A 60 -21.01 -5.28 15.15
CA PRO A 60 -21.60 -5.79 13.91
C PRO A 60 -21.42 -4.85 12.71
N VAL A 61 -21.38 -3.52 12.93
CA VAL A 61 -21.14 -2.55 11.86
C VAL A 61 -19.72 -2.71 11.31
N ASN A 62 -18.74 -2.87 12.21
CA ASN A 62 -17.35 -3.11 11.81
C ASN A 62 -17.19 -4.48 11.14
N LEU A 63 -17.92 -5.50 11.61
CA LEU A 63 -17.93 -6.83 11.01
C LEU A 63 -18.43 -6.79 9.57
N ILE A 64 -19.59 -6.16 9.33
CA ILE A 64 -20.17 -6.02 7.98
C ILE A 64 -19.24 -5.23 7.08
N ARG A 65 -18.68 -4.12 7.56
CA ARG A 65 -17.71 -3.32 6.80
C ARG A 65 -16.49 -4.15 6.42
N ALA A 66 -15.94 -4.92 7.36
CA ALA A 66 -14.79 -5.78 7.12
C ALA A 66 -15.13 -6.87 6.08
N LEU A 67 -16.28 -7.53 6.22
CA LEU A 67 -16.74 -8.55 5.26
C LEU A 67 -16.93 -7.94 3.86
N TYR A 68 -17.58 -6.78 3.75
CA TYR A 68 -17.78 -6.06 2.49
C TYR A 68 -16.44 -5.79 1.81
N TRP A 69 -15.47 -5.21 2.52
CA TRP A 69 -14.17 -4.88 1.93
C TRP A 69 -13.33 -6.11 1.60
N ASN A 70 -13.40 -7.19 2.40
CA ASN A 70 -12.76 -8.44 2.05
C ASN A 70 -13.30 -9.02 0.75
N ILE A 71 -14.62 -9.03 0.58
CA ILE A 71 -15.27 -9.51 -0.64
C ILE A 71 -14.92 -8.59 -1.82
N LYS A 72 -15.02 -7.26 -1.63
CA LYS A 72 -14.68 -6.26 -2.65
C LYS A 72 -13.26 -6.43 -3.15
N LEU A 73 -12.28 -6.53 -2.26
CA LEU A 73 -10.88 -6.65 -2.64
C LEU A 73 -10.53 -8.01 -3.25
N LYS A 74 -11.15 -9.09 -2.76
CA LYS A 74 -10.83 -10.44 -3.23
C LYS A 74 -11.45 -10.76 -4.59
N TYR A 75 -12.64 -10.25 -4.87
CA TYR A 75 -13.42 -10.63 -6.05
C TYR A 75 -13.67 -9.49 -7.03
N PHE A 76 -13.69 -8.24 -6.55
CA PHE A 76 -14.07 -7.09 -7.37
C PHE A 76 -12.96 -6.07 -7.58
N ALA A 77 -11.79 -6.24 -6.95
CA ALA A 77 -10.70 -5.28 -7.07
C ALA A 77 -10.31 -5.03 -8.53
N GLN A 78 -10.18 -6.10 -9.33
CA GLN A 78 -9.82 -6.03 -10.75
C GLN A 78 -10.81 -5.22 -11.60
N ARG A 79 -12.08 -5.17 -11.17
CA ARG A 79 -13.14 -4.47 -11.88
C ARG A 79 -13.30 -3.04 -11.38
N ASP A 80 -13.22 -2.85 -10.07
CA ASP A 80 -13.57 -1.59 -9.41
C ASP A 80 -12.39 -0.61 -9.36
N PHE A 81 -11.15 -1.09 -9.54
CA PHE A 81 -9.94 -0.27 -9.51
C PHE A 81 -9.10 -0.52 -10.76
N GLU A 82 -8.50 0.54 -11.30
CA GLU A 82 -7.57 0.40 -12.43
C GLU A 82 -6.17 -0.05 -11.98
N SER A 83 -5.80 0.30 -10.75
CA SER A 83 -4.57 -0.11 -10.11
C SER A 83 -4.73 -0.13 -8.59
N VAL A 84 -3.90 -0.91 -7.92
CA VAL A 84 -3.82 -0.94 -6.46
C VAL A 84 -2.42 -0.55 -6.04
N GLN A 85 -2.33 0.48 -5.19
CA GLN A 85 -1.08 0.99 -4.64
C GLN A 85 -0.99 0.54 -3.16
N VAL A 86 0.02 -0.24 -2.81
CA VAL A 86 0.27 -0.70 -1.44
C VAL A 86 1.52 -0.01 -0.91
N ILE A 87 1.36 0.76 0.16
CA ILE A 87 2.44 1.56 0.73
C ILE A 87 3.17 0.77 1.81
N GLY A 88 4.47 0.52 1.62
CA GLY A 88 5.32 -0.24 2.52
C GLY A 88 5.22 -1.75 2.31
N LEU A 89 6.37 -2.42 2.22
CA LEU A 89 6.45 -3.87 2.00
C LEU A 89 5.82 -4.67 3.15
N TYR A 90 5.84 -4.16 4.37
CA TYR A 90 5.10 -4.74 5.50
C TYR A 90 3.59 -4.87 5.22
N ASN A 91 2.98 -3.86 4.59
CA ASN A 91 1.58 -3.93 4.20
C ASN A 91 1.38 -4.88 3.02
N VAL A 92 2.34 -4.98 2.09
CA VAL A 92 2.27 -5.96 1.00
C VAL A 92 2.08 -7.36 1.54
N VAL A 93 2.89 -7.78 2.52
CA VAL A 93 2.76 -9.11 3.14
C VAL A 93 1.35 -9.37 3.68
N LYS A 94 0.73 -8.35 4.30
CA LYS A 94 -0.64 -8.48 4.85
C LYS A 94 -1.72 -8.51 3.79
N MET A 95 -1.49 -7.83 2.67
CA MET A 95 -2.48 -7.57 1.63
C MET A 95 -2.35 -8.52 0.43
N PHE A 96 -1.25 -9.26 0.31
CA PHE A 96 -0.87 -10.01 -0.89
C PHE A 96 -1.96 -10.96 -1.36
N ASP A 97 -2.57 -11.72 -0.45
CA ASP A 97 -3.66 -12.65 -0.76
C ASP A 97 -5.05 -12.01 -0.65
N ALA A 98 -5.17 -10.90 0.08
CA ALA A 98 -6.43 -10.21 0.31
C ALA A 98 -6.88 -9.40 -0.92
N VAL A 99 -5.92 -8.93 -1.73
CA VAL A 99 -6.18 -8.11 -2.91
C VAL A 99 -5.73 -8.83 -4.17
N LYS A 100 -6.69 -9.32 -4.94
CA LYS A 100 -6.44 -9.97 -6.24
C LYS A 100 -6.57 -8.93 -7.35
N HIS A 101 -5.44 -8.50 -7.89
CA HIS A 101 -5.36 -7.49 -8.94
C HIS A 101 -4.14 -7.73 -9.83
N THR A 102 -4.26 -7.50 -11.15
CA THR A 102 -3.16 -7.72 -12.12
C THR A 102 -2.25 -6.50 -12.29
N LYS A 103 -2.63 -5.35 -11.72
CA LYS A 103 -1.81 -4.12 -11.69
C LYS A 103 -1.64 -3.66 -10.25
N ARG A 104 -0.73 -4.29 -9.52
CA ARG A 104 -0.41 -3.91 -8.14
C ARG A 104 0.95 -3.25 -8.10
N PHE A 105 1.03 -2.16 -7.36
CA PHE A 105 2.24 -1.40 -7.15
C PHE A 105 2.58 -1.45 -5.66
N PHE A 106 3.77 -1.94 -5.36
CA PHE A 106 4.29 -2.17 -4.03
C PHE A 106 5.38 -1.15 -3.75
N TRP A 107 5.04 -0.12 -2.97
CA TRP A 107 5.98 0.94 -2.65
C TRP A 107 6.91 0.50 -1.54
N HIS A 108 8.21 0.46 -1.84
CA HIS A 108 9.24 0.30 -0.84
C HIS A 108 9.63 1.67 -0.30
N VAL A 109 9.26 1.94 0.96
CA VAL A 109 9.42 3.26 1.59
C VAL A 109 10.35 3.25 2.81
N GLU A 110 10.94 2.10 3.11
CA GLU A 110 11.80 1.83 4.27
C GLU A 110 13.21 1.47 3.81
N ASN A 111 14.19 1.47 4.72
CA ASN A 111 15.57 1.06 4.46
C ASN A 111 15.96 -0.06 5.44
N ARG A 112 16.88 -0.95 5.04
CA ARG A 112 17.27 -2.11 5.87
C ARG A 112 17.93 -1.72 7.21
N VAL A 113 18.52 -0.53 7.30
CA VAL A 113 19.10 0.03 8.53
C VAL A 113 18.07 0.22 9.64
N GLN A 114 16.79 0.23 9.31
CA GLN A 114 15.70 0.34 10.28
C GLN A 114 15.37 -1.01 10.97
N TYR A 115 16.06 -2.09 10.59
CA TYR A 115 15.82 -3.44 11.09
C TYR A 115 16.98 -3.87 11.99
N ASN A 116 16.67 -4.56 13.10
CA ASN A 116 17.67 -4.95 14.11
C ASN A 116 18.83 -5.78 13.55
N GLU A 117 18.58 -6.61 12.53
CA GLU A 117 19.58 -7.47 11.88
C GLU A 117 20.20 -6.85 10.61
N ASN A 118 19.87 -5.59 10.29
CA ASN A 118 20.19 -4.94 9.02
C ASN A 118 19.74 -5.75 7.78
N ARG A 119 18.69 -6.58 7.96
CA ARG A 119 18.09 -7.42 6.94
C ARG A 119 16.57 -7.23 6.93
N PHE A 120 16.01 -7.17 5.73
CA PHE A 120 14.57 -7.21 5.52
C PHE A 120 14.01 -8.57 5.95
N ILE A 121 12.87 -8.54 6.62
CA ILE A 121 12.18 -9.73 7.15
C ILE A 121 11.03 -10.20 6.24
N TYR A 122 11.03 -9.78 4.97
CA TYR A 122 9.91 -10.03 4.07
C TYR A 122 10.04 -11.39 3.37
N PRO A 123 8.95 -12.15 3.23
CA PRO A 123 8.99 -13.45 2.58
C PRO A 123 9.13 -13.29 1.06
N GLU A 124 9.98 -14.10 0.42
CA GLU A 124 10.34 -13.94 -1.01
C GLU A 124 9.16 -14.05 -1.97
N PHE A 125 8.08 -14.74 -1.59
CA PHE A 125 6.93 -14.96 -2.47
C PHE A 125 6.26 -13.66 -2.93
N ILE A 126 6.39 -12.57 -2.16
CA ILE A 126 5.80 -11.27 -2.54
C ILE A 126 6.48 -10.66 -3.77
N PHE A 127 7.67 -11.16 -4.14
CA PHE A 127 8.46 -10.69 -5.28
C PHE A 127 8.37 -11.62 -6.50
N ASN A 128 7.56 -12.68 -6.44
CA ASN A 128 7.55 -13.73 -7.47
C ASN A 128 6.57 -13.50 -8.63
N ASN A 129 5.74 -12.46 -8.57
CA ASN A 129 4.73 -12.18 -9.59
C ASN A 129 5.16 -11.05 -10.53
N ALA A 130 5.38 -11.37 -11.81
CA ALA A 130 5.80 -10.41 -12.82
C ALA A 130 4.75 -9.33 -13.17
N GLN A 131 3.49 -9.54 -12.81
CA GLN A 131 2.42 -8.54 -12.98
C GLN A 131 2.45 -7.45 -11.89
N ASP A 132 3.16 -7.69 -10.80
CA ASP A 132 3.33 -6.69 -9.76
C ASP A 132 4.54 -5.80 -10.08
N THR A 133 4.47 -4.57 -9.60
CA THR A 133 5.54 -3.58 -9.73
C THR A 133 6.03 -3.19 -8.36
N ILE A 134 7.32 -3.36 -8.08
CA ILE A 134 7.97 -2.77 -6.90
C ILE A 134 8.42 -1.36 -7.29
N VAL A 135 8.01 -0.38 -6.50
CA VAL A 135 8.37 1.01 -6.71
C VAL A 135 9.33 1.44 -5.62
N PHE A 136 10.49 1.93 -6.04
CA PHE A 136 11.54 2.47 -5.17
C PHE A 136 11.50 3.99 -5.19
N ILE A 137 11.72 4.62 -4.03
CA ILE A 137 11.80 6.09 -3.93
C ILE A 137 13.18 6.58 -4.39
N ASN A 138 14.21 5.73 -4.24
CA ASN A 138 15.57 6.03 -4.63
C ASN A 138 16.36 4.74 -4.94
N GLU A 139 17.52 4.91 -5.59
CA GLU A 139 18.39 3.80 -5.99
C GLU A 139 18.98 3.01 -4.82
N TYR A 140 19.16 3.63 -3.65
CA TYR A 140 19.67 2.93 -2.47
C TYR A 140 18.70 1.82 -2.03
N GLN A 141 17.41 2.08 -2.06
CA GLN A 141 16.38 1.08 -1.75
C GLN A 141 16.36 -0.08 -2.75
N ALA A 142 16.53 0.22 -4.04
CA ALA A 142 16.64 -0.81 -5.07
C ALA A 142 17.87 -1.70 -4.78
N ASN A 143 19.03 -1.09 -4.56
CA ASN A 143 20.27 -1.80 -4.25
C ASN A 143 20.16 -2.64 -2.96
N GLU A 144 19.56 -2.10 -1.90
CA GLU A 144 19.34 -2.83 -0.65
C GLU A 144 18.45 -4.05 -0.84
N LEU A 145 17.35 -3.91 -1.59
CA LEU A 145 16.43 -5.02 -1.86
C LEU A 145 17.10 -6.10 -2.72
N HIS A 146 17.74 -5.69 -3.82
CA HIS A 146 18.44 -6.62 -4.73
C HIS A 146 19.64 -7.33 -4.07
N SER A 147 20.30 -6.70 -3.09
CA SER A 147 21.38 -7.34 -2.34
C SER A 147 20.92 -8.46 -1.40
N GLN A 148 19.64 -8.49 -1.04
CA GLN A 148 19.11 -9.40 -0.02
C GLN A 148 18.21 -10.50 -0.56
N TYR A 149 17.61 -10.30 -1.73
CA TYR A 149 16.71 -11.24 -2.38
C TYR A 149 17.28 -11.70 -3.71
N ALA A 150 17.53 -13.01 -3.82
CA ALA A 150 18.22 -13.61 -4.96
C ALA A 150 17.42 -13.56 -6.28
N SER A 151 16.08 -13.50 -6.20
CA SER A 151 15.20 -13.49 -7.36
C SER A 151 14.00 -12.57 -7.14
N ILE A 152 14.06 -11.36 -7.69
CA ILE A 152 12.92 -10.45 -7.80
C ILE A 152 12.36 -10.59 -9.21
N LYS A 153 11.17 -11.19 -9.34
CA LYS A 153 10.47 -11.39 -10.62
C LYS A 153 9.48 -10.27 -10.92
N CYS A 154 9.05 -9.52 -9.91
CA CYS A 154 8.27 -8.31 -10.11
C CYS A 154 8.99 -7.34 -11.03
N SER A 155 8.23 -6.57 -11.80
CA SER A 155 8.76 -5.39 -12.46
C SER A 155 9.24 -4.38 -11.41
N THR A 156 10.29 -3.63 -11.72
CA THR A 156 10.83 -2.59 -10.83
C THR A 156 10.72 -1.22 -11.49
N ARG A 157 10.45 -0.19 -10.70
CA ARG A 157 10.41 1.20 -11.14
C ARG A 157 11.02 2.11 -10.08
N ASP A 158 11.90 2.99 -10.52
CA ASP A 158 12.36 4.10 -9.70
C ASP A 158 11.41 5.27 -9.87
N PHE A 159 10.95 5.82 -8.76
CA PHE A 159 10.05 6.95 -8.74
C PHE A 159 10.54 7.96 -7.72
N LYS A 160 11.12 9.06 -8.22
CA LYS A 160 11.62 10.15 -7.40
C LYS A 160 10.45 10.95 -6.84
N ILE A 161 9.86 10.53 -5.70
CA ILE A 161 8.96 11.39 -4.92
C ILE A 161 9.80 12.39 -4.16
N PHE A 162 10.29 13.42 -4.84
CA PHE A 162 10.51 14.75 -4.26
C PHE A 162 10.49 15.70 -5.44
N LEU A 163 9.29 16.03 -5.91
CA LEU A 163 9.09 17.25 -6.69
C LEU A 163 9.44 18.38 -5.72
N SER A 164 10.64 18.94 -5.88
CA SER A 164 11.07 20.28 -5.47
C SER A 164 10.48 20.86 -4.17
N ASP A 165 11.36 21.18 -3.22
CA ASP A 165 11.08 22.11 -2.12
C ASP A 165 10.23 23.29 -2.61
N ILE A 166 9.00 23.42 -2.08
CA ILE A 166 8.21 24.66 -2.15
C ILE A 166 8.53 25.44 -0.88
#